data_AF-A0A3C1V0G0-F1
#
_entry.id   AF-A0A3C1V0G0-F1
#
_cell.length_a   1.000
_cell.length_b   1.000
_cell.length_c   1.000
_cell.angle_alpha   90.00
_cell.angle_beta   90.00
_cell.angle_gamma   90.00
#
_symmetry.space_group_name_H-M   'P 1'
#
loop_
_entity.id
_entity.type
_entity.pdbx_description
1 polymer ?
#
loop_
_entity_poly.entity_id
_entity_poly.type
_entity_poly.pdbx_seq_one_letter_code
_entity_poly.pdbx_strand_id
1 'polypeptide(L)'
;DIFWQFKRFEGGPDVFVAVKGSDIVVRSNGLNNRRQDPLIKNYKTGRWYDFRFDILWSTGAEGQLKAFIKSGDEKEYSEVVSFSGANIQNAKDNSAYLKWGIYKPDFDLSRLKNARVIYHDEISVTKL
;
A
#
# COMPACT_ATOMS: atom_id res chain seq x y z
N ASP A 1 0.64 8.31 -7.83
CA ASP A 1 0.43 8.91 -6.50
C ASP A 1 0.39 7.81 -5.46
N ILE A 2 1.14 7.95 -4.37
CA ILE A 2 1.11 7.03 -3.23
C ILE A 2 0.10 7.60 -2.24
N PHE A 3 -0.82 6.77 -1.73
CA PHE A 3 -1.82 7.21 -0.76
C PHE A 3 -1.80 6.48 0.58
N TRP A 4 -1.06 5.38 0.67
CA TRP A 4 -0.88 4.61 1.90
C TRP A 4 0.55 4.09 1.98
N GLN A 5 1.20 4.22 3.12
CA GLN A 5 2.60 3.85 3.31
C GLN A 5 2.83 3.23 4.67
N PHE A 6 3.35 2.00 4.67
CA PHE A 6 4.06 1.42 5.80
C PHE A 6 5.50 1.92 5.73
N LYS A 7 5.74 3.02 6.41
CA LYS A 7 6.94 3.84 6.24
C LYS A 7 7.94 3.54 7.34
N ARG A 8 9.22 3.57 6.97
CA ARG A 8 10.34 3.57 7.92
C ARG A 8 10.97 4.96 8.08
N PHE A 9 11.69 5.24 9.16
CA PHE A 9 12.65 6.34 9.19
C PHE A 9 13.72 6.17 8.09
N GLU A 10 14.22 7.30 7.58
CA GLU A 10 15.43 7.37 6.75
C GLU A 10 15.43 6.40 5.54
N GLY A 11 14.53 6.63 4.58
CA GLY A 11 14.47 5.81 3.36
C GLY A 11 13.15 5.93 2.62
N GLY A 12 12.83 4.92 1.79
CA GLY A 12 11.49 4.75 1.19
C GLY A 12 10.50 4.04 2.12
N PRO A 13 9.22 3.91 1.73
CA PRO A 13 8.31 2.95 2.38
C PRO A 13 8.76 1.51 2.16
N ASP A 14 8.56 0.65 3.15
CA ASP A 14 8.78 -0.79 3.02
C ASP A 14 7.64 -1.40 2.20
N VAL A 15 6.41 -0.99 2.46
CA VAL A 15 5.22 -1.33 1.66
C VAL A 15 4.40 -0.06 1.42
N PHE A 16 3.81 0.08 0.23
CA PHE A 16 2.90 1.19 -0.05
C PHE A 16 1.82 0.84 -1.07
N VAL A 17 0.72 1.60 -1.03
CA VAL A 17 -0.37 1.54 -2.00
C VAL A 17 -0.36 2.81 -2.85
N ALA A 18 -0.48 2.63 -4.16
CA ALA A 18 -0.41 3.73 -5.11
C ALA A 18 -1.37 3.56 -6.27
N VAL A 19 -1.81 4.69 -6.82
CA VAL A 19 -2.40 4.75 -8.15
C VAL A 19 -1.28 4.78 -9.19
N LYS A 20 -1.33 3.83 -10.14
CA LYS A 20 -0.45 3.74 -11.31
C LYS A 20 -1.27 3.51 -12.57
N GLY A 21 -1.32 4.52 -13.44
CA GLY A 21 -2.19 4.49 -14.60
C GLY A 21 -3.66 4.33 -14.17
N SER A 22 -4.31 3.29 -14.68
CA SER A 22 -5.69 2.92 -14.36
C SER A 22 -5.84 2.01 -13.14
N ASP A 23 -4.75 1.63 -12.48
CA ASP A 23 -4.76 0.60 -11.44
C ASP A 23 -4.37 1.18 -10.07
N ILE A 24 -4.90 0.55 -9.02
CA ILE A 24 -4.39 0.67 -7.65
C ILE A 24 -3.51 -0.54 -7.39
N VAL A 25 -2.26 -0.30 -7.01
CA VAL A 25 -1.26 -1.35 -6.79
C VAL A 25 -0.74 -1.30 -5.37
N VAL A 26 -0.38 -2.47 -4.84
CA VAL A 26 0.51 -2.59 -3.67
C VAL A 26 1.93 -2.83 -4.18
N ARG A 27 2.91 -2.18 -3.55
CA ARG A 27 4.32 -2.48 -3.75
C ARG A 27 4.96 -2.81 -2.41
N SER A 28 5.70 -3.90 -2.37
CA SER A 28 6.66 -4.23 -1.31
C SER A 28 8.09 -4.02 -1.81
N ASN A 29 8.90 -3.37 -0.99
CA ASN A 29 10.31 -3.09 -1.23
C ASN A 29 11.22 -3.97 -0.37
N GLY A 30 10.77 -5.18 0.01
CA GLY A 30 11.54 -6.09 0.83
C GLY A 30 12.93 -6.42 0.26
N LEU A 31 13.86 -6.72 1.15
CA LEU A 31 15.25 -7.03 0.81
C LEU A 31 15.33 -8.20 -0.19
N ASN A 32 15.85 -7.94 -1.40
CA ASN A 32 15.91 -8.92 -2.50
C ASN A 32 14.57 -9.56 -2.89
N ASN A 33 13.44 -8.98 -2.47
CA ASN A 33 12.09 -9.49 -2.71
C ASN A 33 11.13 -8.35 -3.08
N ARG A 34 11.60 -7.44 -3.94
CA ARG A 34 10.78 -6.32 -4.42
C ARG A 34 9.67 -6.85 -5.30
N ARG A 35 8.43 -6.46 -5.01
CA ARG A 35 7.25 -6.97 -5.68
C ARG A 35 6.19 -5.90 -5.84
N GLN A 36 5.43 -5.95 -6.93
CA GLN A 36 4.28 -5.07 -7.17
C GLN A 36 3.14 -5.88 -7.77
N ASP A 37 1.96 -5.78 -7.18
CA ASP A 37 0.76 -6.46 -7.64
C ASP A 37 -0.42 -5.47 -7.70
N PRO A 38 -1.37 -5.67 -8.63
CA PRO A 38 -2.60 -4.91 -8.64
C PRO A 38 -3.49 -5.31 -7.45
N LEU A 39 -4.00 -4.33 -6.71
CA LEU A 39 -5.10 -4.51 -5.77
C LEU A 39 -6.44 -4.32 -6.49
N ILE A 40 -6.55 -3.26 -7.31
CA ILE A 40 -7.72 -2.96 -8.13
C ILE A 40 -7.23 -2.66 -9.55
N LYS A 41 -7.73 -3.41 -10.53
CA LYS A 41 -7.52 -3.11 -11.95
C LYS A 41 -8.61 -2.17 -12.44
N ASN A 42 -8.26 -1.17 -13.25
CA ASN A 42 -9.21 -0.23 -13.84
C ASN A 42 -10.16 0.44 -12.81
N TYR A 43 -9.59 1.00 -11.75
CA TYR A 43 -10.36 1.62 -10.66
C TYR A 43 -11.26 2.75 -11.19
N LYS A 44 -12.34 3.03 -10.46
CA LYS A 44 -13.31 4.07 -10.78
C LYS A 44 -13.21 5.19 -9.76
N THR A 45 -13.14 6.43 -10.25
CA THR A 45 -13.17 7.61 -9.38
C THR A 45 -14.55 7.78 -8.75
N GLY A 46 -14.61 8.34 -7.53
CA GLY A 46 -15.88 8.54 -6.81
C GLY A 46 -16.46 7.27 -6.16
N ARG A 47 -15.69 6.18 -6.14
CA ARG A 47 -16.06 4.92 -5.48
C ARG A 47 -15.17 4.67 -4.26
N TRP A 48 -15.76 4.18 -3.18
CA TRP A 48 -15.03 3.69 -2.02
C TRP A 48 -14.44 2.30 -2.27
N TYR A 49 -13.21 2.14 -1.80
CA TYR A 49 -12.48 0.88 -1.81
C TYR A 49 -11.94 0.65 -0.41
N ASP A 50 -12.28 -0.47 0.19
CA ASP A 50 -11.73 -0.91 1.46
C ASP A 50 -10.51 -1.80 1.19
N PHE A 51 -9.45 -1.56 1.97
CA PHE A 51 -8.23 -2.34 1.91
C PHE A 51 -7.92 -2.88 3.30
N ARG A 52 -7.69 -4.19 3.40
CA ARG A 52 -7.15 -4.83 4.59
C ARG A 52 -5.81 -5.45 4.25
N PHE A 53 -4.84 -5.27 5.15
CA PHE A 53 -3.51 -5.86 5.03
C PHE A 53 -3.18 -6.67 6.27
N ASP A 54 -2.85 -7.94 6.07
CA ASP A 54 -2.32 -8.80 7.11
C ASP A 54 -0.83 -8.99 6.80
N ILE A 55 0.04 -8.53 7.71
CA ILE A 55 1.48 -8.45 7.46
C ILE A 55 2.27 -9.06 8.61
N LEU A 56 3.10 -10.04 8.28
CA LEU A 56 4.18 -10.52 9.13
C LEU A 56 5.49 -9.91 8.65
N TRP A 57 6.00 -8.91 9.36
CA TRP A 57 7.19 -8.16 8.97
C TRP A 57 8.48 -8.99 9.10
N SER A 58 9.31 -9.01 8.06
CA SER A 58 10.58 -9.74 8.08
C SER A 58 11.54 -9.33 6.94
N THR A 59 12.85 -9.46 7.21
CA THR A 59 13.94 -9.35 6.23
C THR A 59 14.27 -10.67 5.53
N GLY A 60 13.61 -11.77 5.90
CA GLY A 60 13.87 -13.15 5.50
C GLY A 60 12.68 -13.84 4.85
N ALA A 61 12.77 -15.16 4.68
CA ALA A 61 11.80 -15.98 3.93
C ALA A 61 10.43 -16.11 4.63
N GLU A 62 10.38 -15.91 5.94
CA GLU A 62 9.22 -16.06 6.80
C GLU A 62 8.24 -14.88 6.74
N GLY A 63 8.64 -13.76 6.15
CA GLY A 63 7.76 -12.61 5.96
C GLY A 63 6.51 -12.97 5.17
N GLN A 64 5.40 -12.33 5.48
CA GLN A 64 4.14 -12.52 4.77
C GLN A 64 3.46 -11.18 4.52
N LEU A 65 2.85 -11.04 3.35
CA LEU A 65 1.90 -9.97 3.07
C LEU A 65 0.70 -10.57 2.38
N LYS A 66 -0.47 -10.36 2.98
CA LYS A 66 -1.77 -10.60 2.35
C LYS A 66 -2.51 -9.27 2.23
N ALA A 67 -3.12 -9.05 1.07
CA ALA A 67 -3.99 -7.91 0.85
C ALA A 67 -5.36 -8.40 0.44
N PHE A 68 -6.36 -7.83 1.09
CA PHE A 68 -7.77 -8.08 0.82
C PHE A 68 -8.43 -6.78 0.41
N ILE A 69 -9.40 -6.89 -0.49
CA ILE A 69 -10.19 -5.75 -0.96
C ILE A 69 -11.67 -6.01 -0.75
N LYS A 70 -12.43 -4.93 -0.65
CA LYS A 70 -13.88 -4.90 -0.79
C LYS A 70 -14.22 -3.59 -1.50
N SER A 71 -15.10 -3.64 -2.50
CA SER A 71 -15.39 -2.49 -3.37
C SER A 71 -16.88 -2.15 -3.41
N GLY A 72 -17.22 -0.88 -3.22
CA GLY A 72 -18.62 -0.43 -3.23
C GLY A 72 -19.49 -1.22 -2.25
N ASP A 73 -20.56 -1.86 -2.75
CA ASP A 73 -21.54 -2.58 -1.92
C ASP A 73 -21.18 -4.05 -1.64
N GLU A 74 -19.98 -4.49 -2.01
CA GLU A 74 -19.49 -5.81 -1.62
C GLU A 74 -19.52 -5.96 -0.09
N LYS A 75 -19.95 -7.12 0.39
CA LYS A 75 -20.09 -7.39 1.83
C LYS A 75 -18.83 -8.01 2.43
N GLU A 76 -18.16 -8.84 1.64
CA GLU A 76 -17.04 -9.66 2.09
C GLU A 76 -15.72 -9.20 1.47
N TYR A 77 -14.64 -9.34 2.23
CA TYR A 77 -13.29 -9.12 1.74
C TYR A 77 -12.83 -10.29 0.88
N SER A 78 -12.20 -10.00 -0.25
CA SER A 78 -11.56 -10.99 -1.12
C SER A 78 -10.04 -10.85 -1.07
N GLU A 79 -9.32 -11.95 -0.83
CA GLU A 79 -7.84 -11.98 -0.94
C GLU A 79 -7.44 -11.77 -2.40
N VAL A 80 -6.64 -10.75 -2.70
CA VAL A 80 -6.18 -10.44 -4.05
C VAL A 80 -4.67 -10.50 -4.22
N VAL A 81 -3.93 -10.40 -3.11
CA VAL A 81 -2.47 -10.54 -3.10
C VAL A 81 -2.09 -11.37 -1.89
N SER A 82 -1.19 -12.33 -2.11
CA SER A 82 -0.62 -13.16 -1.06
C SER A 82 0.78 -13.58 -1.48
N PHE A 83 1.77 -13.21 -0.69
CA PHE A 83 3.14 -13.63 -0.93
C PHE A 83 3.94 -13.73 0.35
N SER A 84 4.99 -14.57 0.27
CA SER A 84 5.96 -14.76 1.34
C SER A 84 7.32 -14.17 0.96
N GLY A 85 8.20 -14.07 1.96
CA GLY A 85 9.55 -13.53 1.83
C GLY A 85 9.68 -12.13 2.40
N ALA A 86 10.88 -11.56 2.23
CA ALA A 86 11.21 -10.28 2.84
C ALA A 86 10.21 -9.21 2.39
N ASN A 87 9.70 -8.43 3.34
CA ASN A 87 8.78 -7.31 3.08
C ASN A 87 9.26 -6.01 3.76
N ILE A 88 10.44 -6.06 4.38
CA ILE A 88 11.21 -4.92 4.87
C ILE A 88 12.65 -4.99 4.38
N GLN A 89 13.33 -3.84 4.27
CA GLN A 89 14.73 -3.80 3.79
C GLN A 89 15.78 -4.14 4.85
N ASN A 90 15.51 -3.84 6.12
CA ASN A 90 16.36 -4.21 7.26
C ASN A 90 15.51 -4.35 8.53
N ALA A 91 16.08 -4.82 9.63
CA ALA A 91 15.46 -4.77 10.95
C ALA A 91 16.05 -3.58 11.72
N LYS A 92 15.23 -2.58 12.05
CA LYS A 92 15.64 -1.43 12.87
C LYS A 92 14.51 -1.15 13.86
N ASP A 93 14.83 -1.19 15.14
CA ASP A 93 13.85 -1.01 16.21
C ASP A 93 13.20 0.37 16.16
N ASN A 94 11.92 0.43 16.52
CA ASN A 94 11.13 1.66 16.65
C ASN A 94 11.19 2.57 15.42
N SER A 95 11.39 2.00 14.22
CA SER A 95 11.64 2.80 13.01
C SER A 95 10.50 2.81 12.02
N ALA A 96 9.40 2.08 12.27
CA ALA A 96 8.27 1.96 11.36
C ALA A 96 7.02 2.66 11.89
N TYR A 97 6.26 3.29 10.99
CA TYR A 97 5.01 3.97 11.28
C TYR A 97 4.14 4.05 10.03
N LEU A 98 2.83 4.24 10.23
CA LEU A 98 1.87 4.31 9.15
C LEU A 98 1.66 5.76 8.68
N LYS A 99 1.52 5.96 7.37
CA LYS A 99 1.17 7.23 6.73
C LYS A 99 0.09 7.04 5.68
N TRP A 100 -0.83 7.98 5.58
CA TRP A 100 -1.82 8.06 4.50
C TRP A 100 -2.00 9.50 4.04
N GLY A 101 -2.66 9.69 2.89
CA GLY A 101 -2.77 10.98 2.20
C GLY A 101 -1.94 11.02 0.91
N ILE A 102 -2.08 12.08 0.12
CA ILE A 102 -1.45 12.15 -1.20
C ILE A 102 0.04 12.45 -1.06
N TYR A 103 0.87 11.48 -1.44
CA TYR A 103 2.31 11.65 -1.62
C TYR A 103 2.71 11.46 -3.09
N LYS A 104 3.44 12.43 -3.62
CA LYS A 104 3.88 12.47 -5.03
C LYS A 104 5.42 12.49 -5.08
N PRO A 105 6.09 11.33 -5.07
CA PRO A 105 7.55 11.28 -5.02
C PRO A 105 8.21 11.91 -6.27
N ASP A 106 7.57 11.79 -7.44
CA ASP A 106 8.05 12.34 -8.72
C ASP A 106 7.24 13.57 -9.13
N PHE A 107 6.98 14.48 -8.18
CA PHE A 107 6.12 15.64 -8.41
C PHE A 107 6.74 16.62 -9.41
N ASP A 108 5.97 16.95 -10.45
CA ASP A 108 6.34 17.95 -11.46
C ASP A 108 5.16 18.91 -11.66
N LEU A 109 5.35 20.17 -11.26
CA LEU A 109 4.35 21.25 -11.35
C LEU A 109 3.88 21.46 -12.80
N SER A 110 4.76 21.30 -13.78
CA SER A 110 4.43 21.52 -15.20
C SER A 110 3.42 20.50 -15.75
N ARG A 111 3.26 19.36 -15.07
CA ARG A 111 2.36 18.27 -15.45
C ARG A 111 1.02 18.31 -14.73
N LEU A 112 0.80 19.26 -13.82
CA LEU A 112 -0.47 19.41 -13.13
C LEU A 112 -1.51 20.05 -14.04
N LYS A 113 -2.47 19.24 -14.49
CA LYS A 113 -3.67 19.75 -15.18
C LYS A 113 -4.86 19.92 -14.25
N ASN A 114 -4.90 19.21 -13.13
CA ASN A 114 -6.05 19.17 -12.21
C ASN A 114 -5.62 18.92 -10.75
N ALA A 115 -6.42 19.40 -9.80
CA ALA A 115 -6.31 19.02 -8.40
C ALA A 115 -6.51 17.50 -8.24
N ARG A 116 -5.89 16.94 -7.20
CA ARG A 116 -6.12 15.55 -6.77
C ARG A 116 -6.76 15.59 -5.40
N VAL A 117 -7.90 14.92 -5.27
CA VAL A 117 -8.63 14.79 -4.01
C VAL A 117 -8.72 13.31 -3.69
N ILE A 118 -8.46 12.98 -2.44
CA ILE A 118 -8.61 11.63 -1.90
C ILE A 118 -9.30 11.72 -0.55
N TYR A 119 -10.21 10.78 -0.29
CA TYR A 119 -10.88 10.63 0.98
C TYR A 119 -10.37 9.35 1.64
N HIS A 120 -10.30 9.35 2.96
CA HIS A 120 -9.96 8.20 3.78
C HIS A 120 -10.94 8.15 4.94
N ASP A 121 -11.35 6.96 5.33
CA ASP A 121 -12.23 6.73 6.47
C ASP A 121 -11.95 5.34 7.07
N GLU A 122 -12.49 5.07 8.26
CA GLU A 122 -12.49 3.75 8.92
C GLU A 122 -11.09 3.11 9.07
N ILE A 123 -10.08 3.95 9.34
CA ILE A 123 -8.71 3.50 9.55
C ILE A 123 -8.58 2.83 10.92
N SER A 124 -8.23 1.55 10.91
CA SER A 124 -7.93 0.78 12.12
C SER A 124 -6.63 0.01 11.98
N VAL A 125 -5.95 -0.18 13.11
CA VAL A 125 -4.75 -1.02 13.22
C VAL A 125 -4.95 -1.92 14.42
N THR A 126 -4.83 -3.23 14.21
CA THR A 126 -4.92 -4.24 15.28
C THR A 126 -3.71 -5.14 15.25
N LYS A 127 -3.42 -5.77 16.39
CA LYS A 127 -2.45 -6.85 16.47
C LYS A 127 -3.14 -8.15 16.02
N LEU A 128 -2.47 -8.90 15.14
CA LEU A 128 -2.87 -10.25 14.75
C LEU A 128 -2.44 -11.27 15.81
#